data_AF-A0A2G3E1V6-F1
#
_entry.id   AF-A0A2G3E1V6-F1
#
_cell.length_a   1.000
_cell.length_b   1.000
_cell.length_c   1.000
_cell.angle_alpha   90.00
_cell.angle_beta   90.00
_cell.angle_gamma   90.00
#
_symmetry.space_group_name_H-M   'P 1'
#
loop_
_entity.id
_entity.type
_entity.pdbx_description
1 polymer ?
#
loop_
_entity_poly.entity_id
_entity_poly.type
_entity_poly.pdbx_seq_one_letter_code
_entity_poly.pdbx_strand_id
1 'polypeptide(L)'
;MICLTDKFELVAMGVCLNISQEVGISLKKYMIVICVALIMILIGFGIKHHVDKNDIDFSNAERISLVYSGNINVEITDKDDIKTLKEIISGVSYRENPSCGFGYDYAVIFEYENNKTYMCIAYDGCSHARINNTNRYVRIKSRDTLNGILQKYGIPEIGPI
;
A
#
# COMPACT_ATOMS: atom_id res chain seq x y z
N MET A 1 -84.19 6.95 -8.16
CA MET A 1 -83.26 5.99 -7.52
C MET A 1 -81.95 5.96 -8.29
N ILE A 2 -81.17 7.04 -8.26
CA ILE A 2 -79.81 7.12 -8.82
C ILE A 2 -79.11 8.22 -8.02
N CYS A 3 -78.36 7.88 -6.96
CA CYS A 3 -77.51 8.86 -6.24
C CYS A 3 -76.56 8.24 -5.19
N LEU A 4 -76.27 6.93 -5.26
CA LEU A 4 -75.42 6.25 -4.26
C LEU A 4 -74.13 5.64 -4.85
N THR A 5 -74.01 5.51 -6.17
CA THR A 5 -72.83 4.94 -6.84
C THR A 5 -71.70 5.95 -7.04
N ASP A 6 -71.99 7.22 -7.34
CA ASP A 6 -70.95 8.21 -7.66
C ASP A 6 -70.08 8.62 -6.46
N LYS A 7 -70.62 8.56 -5.24
CA LYS A 7 -69.85 8.91 -4.03
C LYS A 7 -68.84 7.85 -3.62
N PHE A 8 -69.07 6.58 -3.97
CA PHE A 8 -68.18 5.49 -3.58
C PHE A 8 -66.92 5.44 -4.46
N GLU A 9 -67.06 5.72 -5.76
CA GLU A 9 -65.93 5.74 -6.69
C GLU A 9 -64.97 6.91 -6.42
N LEU A 10 -65.49 8.09 -6.06
CA LEU A 10 -64.67 9.25 -5.72
C LEU A 10 -63.82 9.03 -4.45
N VAL A 11 -64.38 8.34 -3.45
CA VAL A 11 -63.65 8.00 -2.22
C VAL A 11 -62.59 6.92 -2.49
N ALA A 12 -62.92 5.90 -3.28
CA ALA A 12 -61.97 4.85 -3.66
C ALA A 12 -60.78 5.39 -4.49
N MET A 13 -61.02 6.29 -5.44
CA MET A 13 -59.96 6.93 -6.22
C MET A 13 -59.06 7.83 -5.34
N GLY A 14 -59.64 8.59 -4.42
CA GLY A 14 -58.87 9.44 -3.50
C GLY A 14 -57.95 8.65 -2.55
N VAL A 15 -58.41 7.49 -2.07
CA VAL A 15 -57.60 6.60 -1.21
C VAL A 15 -56.46 5.96 -2.00
N CYS A 16 -56.70 5.49 -3.23
CA CYS A 16 -55.64 4.94 -4.09
C CYS A 16 -54.57 5.96 -4.47
N LEU A 17 -54.95 7.23 -4.73
CA LEU A 17 -54.01 8.31 -5.04
C LEU A 17 -53.11 8.68 -3.83
N ASN A 18 -53.68 8.73 -2.62
CA ASN A 18 -52.91 9.00 -1.40
C ASN A 18 -51.93 7.86 -1.07
N ILE A 19 -52.35 6.60 -1.19
CA ILE A 19 -51.47 5.44 -0.96
C ILE A 19 -50.32 5.42 -1.99
N SER A 20 -50.60 5.72 -3.26
CA SER A 20 -49.57 5.78 -4.31
C SER A 20 -48.56 6.92 -4.09
N GLN A 21 -49.00 8.08 -3.59
CA GLN A 21 -48.12 9.19 -3.24
C GLN A 21 -47.25 8.90 -2.00
N GLU A 22 -47.82 8.32 -0.94
CA GLU A 22 -47.06 7.97 0.27
C GLU A 22 -46.00 6.89 0.01
N VAL A 23 -46.34 5.87 -0.78
CA VAL A 23 -45.40 4.82 -1.19
C VAL A 23 -44.27 5.39 -2.05
N GLY A 24 -44.58 6.30 -2.99
CA GLY A 24 -43.58 6.96 -3.84
C GLY A 24 -42.63 7.89 -3.08
N ILE A 25 -43.11 8.60 -2.05
CA ILE A 25 -42.28 9.45 -1.18
C ILE A 25 -41.39 8.59 -0.27
N SER A 26 -41.92 7.48 0.24
CA SER A 26 -41.17 6.53 1.07
C SER A 26 -40.04 5.88 0.27
N LEU A 27 -40.32 5.38 -0.95
CA LEU A 27 -39.29 4.80 -1.84
C LEU A 27 -38.16 5.78 -2.17
N LYS A 28 -38.47 7.06 -2.42
CA LYS A 28 -37.47 8.10 -2.71
C LYS A 28 -36.52 8.34 -1.53
N LYS A 29 -37.03 8.30 -0.30
CA LYS A 29 -36.20 8.42 0.92
C LYS A 29 -35.28 7.22 1.08
N TYR A 30 -35.77 6.00 0.84
CA TYR A 30 -34.93 4.79 0.88
C TYR A 30 -33.86 4.78 -0.22
N MET A 31 -34.19 5.24 -1.44
CA MET A 31 -33.22 5.40 -2.53
C MET A 31 -32.07 6.34 -2.15
N ILE A 32 -32.36 7.46 -1.47
CA ILE A 32 -31.33 8.40 -1.02
C ILE A 32 -30.41 7.73 0.02
N VAL A 33 -30.97 7.01 1.00
CA VAL A 33 -30.18 6.32 2.02
C VAL A 33 -29.28 5.26 1.41
N ILE A 34 -29.79 4.47 0.45
CA ILE A 34 -29.01 3.44 -0.27
C ILE A 34 -27.87 4.08 -1.09
N CYS A 35 -28.14 5.18 -1.80
CA CYS A 35 -27.12 5.90 -2.55
C CYS A 35 -26.00 6.45 -1.64
N VAL A 36 -26.36 7.03 -0.49
CA VAL A 36 -25.37 7.54 0.48
C VAL A 36 -24.54 6.38 1.06
N ALA A 37 -25.18 5.25 1.39
CA ALA A 37 -24.46 4.07 1.87
C ALA A 37 -23.49 3.51 0.82
N LEU A 38 -23.90 3.43 -0.45
CA LEU A 38 -23.04 2.99 -1.55
C LEU A 38 -21.84 3.93 -1.77
N ILE A 39 -22.06 5.25 -1.70
CA ILE A 39 -20.98 6.24 -1.82
C ILE A 39 -19.96 6.06 -0.67
N MET A 40 -20.43 5.85 0.57
CA MET A 40 -19.56 5.60 1.71
C MET A 40 -18.73 4.32 1.55
N ILE A 41 -19.32 3.24 1.02
CA ILE A 41 -18.61 1.99 0.72
C ILE A 41 -17.55 2.22 -0.36
N LEU A 42 -17.88 2.94 -1.44
CA LEU A 42 -16.95 3.23 -2.53
C LEU A 42 -15.77 4.10 -2.07
N ILE A 43 -16.03 5.12 -1.24
CA ILE A 43 -14.96 5.94 -0.65
C ILE A 43 -14.05 5.09 0.24
N GLY A 44 -14.63 4.24 1.10
CA GLY A 44 -13.86 3.33 1.97
C GLY A 44 -12.98 2.36 1.19
N PHE A 45 -13.50 1.79 0.09
CA PHE A 45 -12.74 0.90 -0.78
C PHE A 45 -11.63 1.64 -1.54
N GLY A 46 -11.91 2.84 -2.06
CA GLY A 46 -10.94 3.67 -2.78
C GLY A 46 -9.75 4.07 -1.90
N ILE A 47 -10.02 4.49 -0.65
CA ILE A 47 -8.96 4.84 0.30
C ILE A 47 -8.10 3.61 0.61
N LYS A 48 -8.71 2.46 0.89
CA LYS A 48 -7.97 1.22 1.19
C LYS A 48 -7.05 0.81 0.04
N HIS A 49 -7.52 0.91 -1.20
CA HIS A 49 -6.76 0.49 -2.38
C HIS A 49 -5.61 1.46 -2.73
N HIS A 50 -5.74 2.75 -2.39
CA HIS A 50 -4.65 3.73 -2.58
C HIS A 50 -3.53 3.59 -1.54
N VAL A 51 -3.83 3.11 -0.33
CA VAL A 51 -2.85 3.03 0.77
C VAL A 51 -1.90 1.82 0.64
N ASP A 52 -2.21 0.83 -0.19
CA ASP A 52 -1.39 -0.38 -0.27
C ASP A 52 -0.10 -0.22 -1.10
N LYS A 53 -0.01 0.79 -1.97
CA LYS A 53 1.19 1.06 -2.79
C LYS A 53 1.82 2.38 -2.38
N ASN A 54 2.92 2.30 -1.64
CA ASN A 54 3.74 3.46 -1.30
C ASN A 54 5.03 3.39 -2.10
N ASP A 55 5.29 4.39 -2.92
CA ASP A 55 6.58 4.53 -3.58
C ASP A 55 7.63 4.92 -2.55
N ILE A 56 8.76 4.24 -2.58
CA ILE A 56 9.89 4.51 -1.70
C ILE A 56 11.01 5.07 -2.55
N ASP A 57 11.41 6.29 -2.20
CA ASP A 57 12.51 7.00 -2.83
C ASP A 57 13.55 7.38 -1.78
N PHE A 58 14.80 7.06 -2.09
CA PHE A 58 15.97 7.38 -1.27
C PHE A 58 16.83 8.50 -1.87
N SER A 59 16.33 9.23 -2.87
CA SER A 59 17.00 10.38 -3.50
C SER A 59 17.56 11.36 -2.47
N ASN A 60 16.79 11.66 -1.42
CA ASN A 60 17.15 12.61 -0.37
C ASN A 60 18.05 12.03 0.74
N ALA A 61 18.34 10.73 0.75
CA ALA A 61 19.18 10.16 1.81
C ALA A 61 20.57 10.81 1.82
N GLU A 62 20.99 11.28 2.99
CA GLU A 62 22.25 12.00 3.21
C GLU A 62 23.41 11.04 3.46
N ARG A 63 23.13 9.95 4.19
CA ARG A 63 24.11 8.92 4.53
C ARG A 63 23.56 7.55 4.21
N ILE A 64 24.43 6.69 3.68
CA ILE A 64 24.12 5.29 3.40
C ILE A 64 25.16 4.44 4.12
N SER A 65 24.70 3.46 4.89
CA SER A 65 25.57 2.52 5.58
C SER A 65 25.16 1.08 5.31
N LEU A 66 26.13 0.18 5.32
CA LEU A 66 25.94 -1.26 5.17
C LEU A 66 26.18 -1.93 6.51
N VAL A 67 25.22 -2.77 6.93
CA VAL A 67 25.36 -3.60 8.12
C VAL A 67 25.42 -5.06 7.69
N TYR A 68 26.40 -5.80 8.20
CA TYR A 68 26.49 -7.26 8.05
C TYR A 68 26.95 -7.95 9.35
N SER A 69 26.16 -8.93 9.80
CA SER A 69 26.39 -9.81 10.95
C SER A 69 26.80 -9.09 12.24
N GLY A 70 26.40 -7.82 12.41
CA GLY A 70 26.80 -6.96 13.54
C GLY A 70 28.28 -6.56 13.58
N ASN A 71 29.12 -7.14 12.71
CA ASN A 71 30.58 -6.94 12.70
C ASN A 71 31.03 -5.90 11.66
N ILE A 72 30.27 -5.79 10.57
CA ILE A 72 30.53 -4.80 9.52
C ILE A 72 29.46 -3.73 9.66
N ASN A 73 29.90 -2.50 9.88
CA ASN A 73 29.08 -1.29 9.83
C ASN A 73 29.89 -0.22 9.11
N VAL A 74 29.69 -0.13 7.79
CA VAL A 74 30.51 0.71 6.91
C VAL A 74 29.65 1.75 6.25
N GLU A 75 30.06 3.01 6.37
CA GLU A 75 29.47 4.11 5.62
C GLU A 75 30.02 4.14 4.19
N ILE A 76 29.12 4.23 3.22
CA ILE A 76 29.47 4.30 1.80
C ILE A 76 29.77 5.75 1.47
N THR A 77 30.98 6.02 0.98
CA THR A 77 31.43 7.35 0.57
C THR A 77 31.54 7.51 -0.95
N ASP A 78 31.53 6.39 -1.68
CA ASP A 78 31.59 6.38 -3.14
C ASP A 78 30.25 6.84 -3.72
N LYS A 79 30.30 7.90 -4.54
CA LYS A 79 29.09 8.55 -5.08
C LYS A 79 28.35 7.68 -6.08
N ASP A 80 29.06 6.86 -6.86
CA ASP A 80 28.46 6.00 -7.86
C ASP A 80 27.76 4.81 -7.19
N ASP A 81 28.36 4.27 -6.13
CA ASP A 81 27.73 3.23 -5.32
C ASP A 81 26.49 3.76 -4.58
N ILE A 82 26.57 4.96 -3.99
CA ILE A 82 25.44 5.64 -3.35
C ILE A 82 24.28 5.79 -4.35
N LYS A 83 24.58 6.31 -5.54
CA LYS A 83 23.57 6.54 -6.59
C LYS A 83 22.94 5.22 -7.00
N THR A 84 23.77 4.20 -7.24
CA THR A 84 23.33 2.87 -7.66
C THR A 84 22.41 2.26 -6.61
N LEU A 85 22.80 2.28 -5.32
CA LEU A 85 21.98 1.75 -4.22
C LEU A 85 20.62 2.44 -4.11
N LYS A 86 20.58 3.77 -4.22
CA LYS A 86 19.32 4.53 -4.27
C LYS A 86 18.46 4.03 -5.42
N GLU A 87 19.03 3.85 -6.62
CA GLU A 87 18.29 3.41 -7.79
C GLU A 87 17.76 1.97 -7.68
N ILE A 88 18.59 1.03 -7.21
CA ILE A 88 18.25 -0.40 -7.20
C ILE A 88 17.35 -0.82 -6.03
N ILE A 89 17.34 -0.07 -4.93
CA ILE A 89 16.54 -0.35 -3.73
C ILE A 89 15.27 0.52 -3.66
N SER A 90 15.17 1.61 -4.42
CA SER A 90 13.95 2.41 -4.53
C SER A 90 12.88 1.76 -5.41
N GLY A 91 11.61 2.03 -5.10
CA GLY A 91 10.46 1.65 -5.91
C GLY A 91 9.20 1.40 -5.09
N VAL A 92 8.20 0.80 -5.76
CA VAL A 92 6.89 0.56 -5.16
C VAL A 92 6.96 -0.53 -4.10
N SER A 93 6.63 -0.16 -2.86
CA SER A 93 6.52 -1.12 -1.77
C SER A 93 5.18 -1.86 -1.79
N TYR A 94 5.19 -3.12 -1.38
CA TYR A 94 4.02 -4.00 -1.36
C TYR A 94 3.97 -4.83 -0.08
N ARG A 95 2.78 -5.37 0.23
CA ARG A 95 2.51 -6.23 1.39
C ARG A 95 2.29 -7.67 0.92
N GLU A 96 3.36 -8.40 0.67
CA GLU A 96 3.32 -9.87 0.52
C GLU A 96 4.34 -10.47 1.47
N ASN A 97 4.21 -11.74 1.86
CA ASN A 97 5.21 -12.39 2.68
C ASN A 97 6.05 -13.32 1.78
N PRO A 98 7.08 -12.80 1.08
CA PRO A 98 7.97 -13.66 0.30
C PRO A 98 8.58 -14.69 1.24
N SER A 99 8.68 -15.93 0.77
CA SER A 99 9.31 -17.04 1.51
C SER A 99 10.83 -16.89 1.52
N CYS A 100 11.32 -15.74 1.98
CA CYS A 100 12.73 -15.40 2.05
C CYS A 100 13.13 -15.01 3.48
N GLY A 101 14.39 -15.26 3.84
CA GLY A 101 14.95 -14.88 5.14
C GLY A 101 15.38 -13.41 5.18
N PHE A 102 14.89 -12.63 6.14
CA PHE A 102 15.25 -11.21 6.33
C PHE A 102 15.68 -10.93 7.77
N GLY A 103 16.60 -9.98 7.96
CA GLY A 103 17.03 -9.55 9.29
C GLY A 103 17.83 -8.26 9.27
N TYR A 104 17.95 -7.64 10.44
CA TYR A 104 18.68 -6.38 10.62
C TYR A 104 20.20 -6.54 10.52
N ASP A 105 20.67 -7.77 10.72
CA ASP A 105 22.08 -8.11 10.59
C ASP A 105 22.54 -8.12 9.12
N TYR A 106 21.66 -7.80 8.17
CA TYR A 106 22.02 -7.59 6.77
C TYR A 106 21.08 -6.58 6.14
N ALA A 107 21.50 -5.32 6.22
CA ALA A 107 20.67 -4.20 5.81
C ALA A 107 21.50 -3.10 5.15
N VAL A 108 20.87 -2.43 4.19
CA VAL A 108 21.29 -1.10 3.74
C VAL A 108 20.51 -0.08 4.54
N ILE A 109 21.20 0.80 5.26
CA ILE A 109 20.60 1.84 6.08
C ILE A 109 20.66 3.14 5.30
N PHE A 110 19.50 3.73 5.03
CA PHE A 110 19.38 5.07 4.48
C PHE A 110 19.03 6.03 5.60
N GLU A 111 19.84 7.05 5.79
CA GLU A 111 19.62 8.09 6.80
C GLU A 111 19.24 9.41 6.11
N TYR A 112 18.19 10.05 6.61
CA TYR A 112 17.77 11.39 6.22
C TYR A 112 17.40 12.17 7.48
N GLU A 113 18.04 13.31 7.70
CA GLU A 113 17.96 14.08 8.95
C GLU A 113 18.25 13.17 10.17
N ASN A 114 17.22 12.87 10.98
CA ASN A 114 17.30 12.01 12.16
C ASN A 114 16.56 10.66 12.00
N ASN A 115 16.12 10.34 10.79
CA ASN A 115 15.38 9.12 10.49
C ASN A 115 16.25 8.10 9.80
N LYS A 116 16.18 6.84 10.25
CA LYS A 116 16.87 5.70 9.63
C LYS A 116 15.85 4.74 9.04
N THR A 117 16.05 4.40 7.77
CA THR A 117 15.29 3.36 7.09
C THR A 117 16.20 2.19 6.81
N TYR A 118 15.87 1.04 7.39
CA TYR A 118 16.58 -0.21 7.18
C TYR A 118 15.94 -0.96 6.02
N MET A 119 16.73 -1.21 4.99
CA MET A 119 16.35 -2.08 3.89
C MET A 119 17.03 -3.42 4.13
N CYS A 120 16.33 -4.30 4.84
CA CYS A 120 16.81 -5.63 5.22
C CYS A 120 16.80 -6.54 3.99
N ILE A 121 17.97 -6.85 3.46
CA ILE A 121 18.12 -7.63 2.23
C ILE A 121 17.90 -9.12 2.55
N ALA A 122 17.36 -9.88 1.61
CA ALA A 122 17.18 -11.32 1.81
C ALA A 122 18.52 -12.11 1.84
N TYR A 123 18.63 -13.09 2.75
CA TYR A 123 19.83 -13.91 2.96
C TYR A 123 20.00 -15.09 1.99
N ASP A 124 18.95 -15.44 1.28
CA ASP A 124 18.85 -16.64 0.41
C ASP A 124 18.99 -16.30 -1.07
N GLY A 125 19.39 -15.07 -1.39
CA GLY A 125 19.54 -14.60 -2.76
C GLY A 125 18.25 -14.06 -3.38
N CYS A 126 17.11 -14.06 -2.68
CA CYS A 126 15.90 -13.43 -3.17
C CYS A 126 16.14 -11.95 -3.52
N SER A 127 15.59 -11.48 -4.64
CA SER A 127 15.66 -10.07 -5.07
C SER A 127 14.65 -9.17 -4.33
N HIS A 128 14.59 -9.29 -3.01
CA HIS A 128 13.66 -8.55 -2.16
C HIS A 128 14.39 -7.93 -0.96
N ALA A 129 13.95 -6.74 -0.56
CA ALA A 129 14.35 -6.11 0.68
C ALA A 129 13.10 -5.77 1.51
N ARG A 130 13.14 -6.11 2.80
CA ARG A 130 12.09 -5.76 3.77
C ARG A 130 12.38 -4.39 4.36
N ILE A 131 11.35 -3.54 4.45
CA ILE A 131 11.47 -2.20 5.03
C ILE A 131 11.32 -2.31 6.55
N ASN A 132 12.37 -1.98 7.29
CA ASN A 132 12.42 -2.05 8.74
C ASN A 132 11.91 -3.43 9.25
N ASN A 133 11.17 -3.43 10.37
CA ASN A 133 10.47 -4.60 10.90
C ASN A 133 8.99 -4.57 10.51
N THR A 134 8.70 -4.27 9.25
CA THR A 134 7.33 -4.23 8.72
C THR A 134 7.10 -5.39 7.76
N ASN A 135 5.83 -5.69 7.48
CA ASN A 135 5.45 -6.62 6.41
C ASN A 135 5.38 -5.91 5.04
N ARG A 136 6.28 -4.93 4.81
CA ARG A 136 6.41 -4.25 3.51
C ARG A 136 7.76 -4.54 2.89
N TYR A 137 7.75 -4.71 1.58
CA TYR A 137 8.92 -5.15 0.82
C TYR A 137 9.06 -4.32 -0.44
N VAL A 138 10.28 -4.24 -0.96
CA VAL A 138 10.61 -3.67 -2.26
C VAL A 138 11.39 -4.72 -3.05
N ARG A 139 11.16 -4.78 -4.36
CA ARG A 139 11.94 -5.62 -5.26
C ARG A 139 13.27 -4.92 -5.58
N ILE A 140 14.36 -5.63 -5.35
CA ILE A 140 15.71 -5.19 -5.72
C ILE A 140 15.83 -5.31 -7.24
N LYS A 141 16.07 -4.20 -7.94
CA LYS A 141 16.07 -4.16 -9.41
C LYS A 141 17.22 -4.97 -10.02
N SER A 142 18.39 -4.97 -9.38
CA SER A 142 19.56 -5.73 -9.79
C SER A 142 20.24 -6.35 -8.57
N ARG A 143 20.15 -7.68 -8.45
CA ARG A 143 20.75 -8.42 -7.33
C ARG A 143 22.26 -8.52 -7.48
N ASP A 144 22.75 -8.78 -8.69
CA ASP A 144 24.18 -8.93 -8.98
C ASP A 144 24.93 -7.62 -8.74
N THR A 145 24.33 -6.49 -9.15
CA THR A 145 24.90 -5.16 -8.88
C THR A 145 24.96 -4.88 -7.38
N LEU A 146 23.90 -5.21 -6.64
CA LEU A 146 23.91 -5.09 -5.18
C LEU A 146 25.03 -5.94 -4.56
N ASN A 147 25.15 -7.21 -4.96
CA ASN A 147 26.18 -8.11 -4.46
C ASN A 147 27.59 -7.59 -4.78
N GLY A 148 27.83 -7.03 -5.96
CA GLY A 148 29.10 -6.40 -6.31
C GLY A 148 29.48 -5.23 -5.40
N ILE A 149 28.51 -4.36 -5.07
CA ILE A 149 28.73 -3.26 -4.11
C ILE A 149 29.02 -3.83 -2.73
N LEU A 150 28.21 -4.77 -2.24
CA LEU A 150 28.40 -5.38 -0.93
C LEU A 150 29.79 -6.03 -0.79
N GLN A 151 30.25 -6.76 -1.81
CA GLN A 151 31.58 -7.37 -1.86
C GLN A 151 32.70 -6.33 -1.82
N LYS A 152 32.56 -5.20 -2.54
CA LYS A 152 33.51 -4.08 -2.51
C LYS A 152 33.71 -3.55 -1.08
N TYR A 153 32.68 -3.63 -0.24
CA TYR A 153 32.70 -3.22 1.16
C TYR A 153 32.95 -4.37 2.16
N GLY A 154 33.43 -5.52 1.69
CA GLY A 154 33.84 -6.65 2.54
C GLY A 154 32.70 -7.57 3.00
N ILE A 155 31.51 -7.43 2.43
CA ILE A 155 30.36 -8.29 2.73
C ILE A 155 30.34 -9.43 1.70
N PRO A 156 30.30 -10.71 2.12
CA PRO A 156 30.32 -11.84 1.20
C PRO A 156 29.09 -11.88 0.30
N GLU A 157 29.22 -12.61 -0.81
CA GLU A 157 28.08 -12.86 -1.69
C GLU A 157 26.95 -13.61 -0.97
N ILE A 158 25.71 -13.23 -1.28
CA ILE A 158 24.52 -13.79 -0.64
C ILE A 158 23.55 -14.28 -1.71
N GLY A 159 23.41 -15.60 -1.81
CA GLY A 159 22.56 -16.30 -2.78
C GLY A 159 23.21 -17.61 -3.25
N PRO A 160 22.50 -18.43 -4.04
CA PRO A 160 23.10 -19.63 -4.62
C PRO A 160 24.21 -19.25 -5.60
N ILE A 161 25.40 -19.81 -5.34
CA ILE A 161 26.56 -19.85 -6.24
C ILE A 161 26.25 -20.75 -7.43
#